data_AF-X0X533-F1
#
_entry.id   AF-X0X533-F1
#
_cell.length_a   1.000
_cell.length_b   1.000
_cell.length_c   1.000
_cell.angle_alpha   90.00
_cell.angle_beta   90.00
_cell.angle_gamma   90.00
#
_symmetry.space_group_name_H-M   'P 1'
#
loop_
_entity.id
_entity.type
_entity.pdbx_description
1 polymer ?
#
loop_
_entity_poly.entity_id
_entity_poly.type
_entity_poly.pdbx_seq_one_letter_code
_entity_poly.pdbx_strand_id
1 'polypeptide(L)'
;MRPLTPWHRLALGGTAFLILWAVGTAGYMTIEGFSFLDAVYQTITAVTTAGFGEINPLGDAGRIFTIAIIVLGILIILYILTAVMQVAVEG
;
A
#
# COMPACT_ATOMS: atom_id res chain seq x y z
N MET A 1 17.99 -13.27 19.84
CA MET A 1 17.59 -12.49 18.64
C MET A 1 17.91 -11.03 18.92
N ARG A 2 18.84 -10.39 18.19
CA ARG A 2 19.14 -8.97 18.39
C ARG A 2 17.92 -8.15 17.94
N PRO A 3 17.40 -7.20 18.73
CA PRO A 3 16.29 -6.37 18.28
C PRO A 3 16.73 -5.59 17.04
N LEU A 4 15.93 -5.64 15.97
CA LEU A 4 16.12 -4.79 14.79
C LEU A 4 16.10 -3.32 15.25
N THR A 5 17.09 -2.54 14.85
CA THR A 5 17.10 -1.10 15.15
C THR A 5 15.90 -0.42 14.47
N PRO A 6 15.35 0.68 15.03
CA PRO A 6 14.16 1.33 14.49
C PRO A 6 14.28 1.71 13.02
N TRP A 7 15.47 2.11 12.60
CA TRP A 7 15.80 2.42 11.20
C TRP A 7 15.56 1.24 10.25
N HIS A 8 15.88 0.01 10.66
CA HIS A 8 15.59 -1.18 9.86
C HIS A 8 14.09 -1.44 9.75
N ARG A 9 13.33 -1.22 10.84
CA ARG A 9 11.86 -1.39 10.82
C ARG A 9 11.22 -0.38 9.88
N LEU A 10 11.68 0.87 9.90
CA LEU A 10 11.24 1.91 8.99
C LEU A 10 11.56 1.56 7.53
N ALA A 11 12.78 1.11 7.26
CA ALA A 11 13.19 0.67 5.93
C ALA A 11 12.34 -0.51 5.42
N LEU A 12 12.10 -1.52 6.25
CA LEU A 12 11.24 -2.67 5.91
C LEU A 12 9.80 -2.23 5.60
N GLY A 13 9.23 -1.35 6.41
CA GLY A 13 7.90 -0.80 6.18
C GLY A 13 7.83 -0.02 4.86
N GLY A 14 8.81 0.85 4.60
CA GLY A 14 8.90 1.60 3.35
C GLY A 14 9.05 0.69 2.12
N THR A 15 9.89 -0.35 2.20
CA THR A 15 10.03 -1.33 1.12
C THR A 15 8.73 -2.11 0.90
N ALA A 16 8.06 -2.56 1.96
CA ALA A 16 6.77 -3.25 1.86
C ALA A 16 5.69 -2.37 1.21
N PHE A 17 5.66 -1.08 1.56
CA PHE A 17 4.75 -0.11 0.95
C PHE A 17 5.01 0.05 -0.55
N LEU A 18 6.28 0.21 -0.97
CA LEU A 18 6.63 0.31 -2.38
C LEU A 18 6.27 -0.96 -3.16
N ILE A 19 6.47 -2.13 -2.57
CA ILE A 19 6.06 -3.41 -3.17
C ILE A 19 4.54 -3.47 -3.31
N LEU A 20 3.78 -3.15 -2.26
CA LEU A 20 2.32 -3.13 -2.33
C LEU A 20 1.83 -2.19 -3.43
N TRP A 21 2.47 -1.03 -3.55
CA TRP A 21 2.12 -0.04 -4.56
C TRP A 21 2.39 -0.51 -5.99
N ALA A 22 3.54 -1.17 -6.22
CA ALA A 22 3.87 -1.78 -7.49
C ALA A 22 2.93 -2.94 -7.84
N VAL A 23 2.62 -3.80 -6.87
CA VAL A 23 1.68 -4.92 -7.02
C VAL A 23 0.27 -4.42 -7.32
N GLY A 24 -0.19 -3.38 -6.63
CA GLY A 24 -1.48 -2.74 -6.89
C GLY A 24 -1.59 -2.19 -8.30
N THR A 25 -0.58 -1.43 -8.71
CA THR A 25 -0.53 -0.87 -10.06
C THR A 25 -0.55 -1.99 -11.11
N ALA A 26 0.31 -3.00 -10.98
CA ALA A 26 0.33 -4.13 -11.91
C ALA A 26 -0.98 -4.93 -11.91
N GLY A 27 -1.61 -5.10 -10.74
CA GLY A 27 -2.87 -5.80 -10.60
C GLY A 27 -4.01 -5.09 -11.32
N TYR A 28 -4.18 -3.77 -11.14
CA TYR A 28 -5.22 -3.04 -11.88
C TYR A 28 -4.98 -3.01 -13.39
N MET A 29 -3.71 -2.95 -13.84
CA MET A 29 -3.39 -3.04 -15.27
C MET A 29 -3.73 -4.42 -15.86
N THR A 30 -3.56 -5.50 -15.09
CA THR A 30 -3.73 -6.88 -15.60
C THR A 30 -5.15 -7.41 -15.40
N ILE A 31 -5.80 -7.10 -14.28
CA ILE A 31 -7.15 -7.58 -13.94
C ILE A 31 -8.22 -6.74 -14.65
N GLU A 32 -8.06 -5.41 -14.63
CA GLU A 32 -9.10 -4.48 -15.09
C GLU A 32 -8.69 -3.73 -16.38
N GLY A 33 -7.47 -3.95 -16.88
CA GLY A 33 -7.00 -3.32 -18.12
C GLY A 33 -6.78 -1.81 -18.01
N PHE A 34 -6.59 -1.29 -16.80
CA PHE A 34 -6.38 0.14 -16.57
C PHE A 34 -5.11 0.64 -17.26
N SER A 35 -5.12 1.90 -17.70
CA SER A 35 -3.88 2.56 -18.11
C SER A 35 -2.92 2.63 -16.93
N PHE A 36 -1.60 2.75 -17.18
CA PHE A 36 -0.62 2.82 -16.10
C PHE A 36 -0.94 3.95 -15.10
N LEU A 37 -1.32 5.14 -15.58
CA LEU A 37 -1.63 6.26 -14.70
C LEU A 37 -2.92 6.03 -13.90
N ASP A 38 -3.95 5.44 -14.50
CA ASP A 38 -5.19 5.12 -13.79
C ASP A 38 -4.95 4.05 -12.73
N ALA A 39 -4.15 3.03 -13.04
CA ALA A 39 -3.78 1.98 -12.10
C ALA A 39 -2.95 2.53 -10.93
N VAL A 40 -1.98 3.40 -11.21
CA VAL A 40 -1.18 4.10 -10.19
C VAL A 40 -2.08 4.94 -9.31
N TYR A 41 -2.96 5.77 -9.90
CA TYR A 41 -3.87 6.63 -9.15
C TYR A 41 -4.80 5.80 -8.27
N GLN A 42 -5.47 4.79 -8.83
CA GLN A 42 -6.37 3.89 -8.10
C GLN A 42 -5.65 3.21 -6.93
N THR A 43 -4.40 2.80 -7.13
CA THR A 43 -3.61 2.18 -6.05
C THR A 43 -3.26 3.19 -4.96
N ILE A 44 -2.84 4.41 -5.31
CA ILE A 44 -2.56 5.46 -4.31
C ILE A 44 -3.82 5.74 -3.50
N THR A 45 -4.95 6.01 -4.15
CA THR A 45 -6.17 6.43 -3.47
C THR A 45 -6.73 5.35 -2.55
N ALA A 46 -6.59 4.07 -2.93
CA ALA A 46 -6.95 2.93 -2.10
C ALA A 46 -6.03 2.77 -0.88
N VAL A 47 -4.71 2.75 -1.10
CA VAL A 47 -3.73 2.47 -0.03
C VAL A 47 -3.61 3.64 0.96
N THR A 48 -3.72 4.88 0.49
CA THR A 48 -3.66 6.08 1.35
C THR A 48 -4.97 6.38 2.06
N THR A 49 -6.02 5.57 1.84
CA THR A 49 -7.37 5.79 2.37
C THR A 49 -8.02 7.11 1.93
N ALA A 50 -7.50 7.75 0.87
CA ALA A 50 -8.09 8.97 0.31
C ALA A 50 -9.50 8.72 -0.22
N GLY A 51 -9.72 7.54 -0.82
CA GLY A 51 -11.07 7.02 -1.05
C GLY A 51 -11.94 7.85 -2.00
N PHE A 52 -11.36 8.47 -3.03
CA PHE A 52 -12.10 9.27 -4.03
C PHE A 52 -13.07 8.46 -4.93
N GLY A 53 -13.26 7.17 -4.65
CA GLY A 53 -14.01 6.24 -5.49
C GLY A 53 -13.13 5.54 -6.53
N GLU A 54 -13.75 4.64 -7.29
CA GLU A 54 -13.11 3.92 -8.40
C GLU A 54 -13.02 4.84 -9.63
N ILE A 55 -11.85 4.94 -10.27
CA ILE A 55 -11.71 5.72 -11.52
C ILE A 55 -12.56 5.13 -12.64
N ASN A 56 -12.56 3.81 -12.75
CA ASN A 56 -13.35 3.05 -13.72
C ASN A 56 -14.10 1.93 -12.97
N PRO A 57 -15.24 1.44 -13.51
CA PRO A 57 -16.00 0.38 -12.88
C PRO A 57 -15.14 -0.87 -12.67
N LEU A 58 -15.06 -1.36 -11.43
CA LEU A 58 -14.39 -2.61 -11.14
C LEU A 58 -15.32 -3.81 -11.32
N GLY A 59 -14.81 -4.85 -11.99
CA GLY A 59 -15.40 -6.18 -11.94
C GLY A 59 -15.26 -6.85 -10.58
N ASP A 60 -15.89 -8.01 -10.39
CA ASP A 60 -15.86 -8.72 -9.10
C ASP A 60 -14.42 -9.10 -8.67
N ALA A 61 -13.57 -9.47 -9.63
CA ALA A 61 -12.16 -9.77 -9.38
C ALA A 61 -11.39 -8.52 -8.92
N GLY A 62 -11.54 -7.38 -9.61
CA GLY A 62 -10.94 -6.11 -9.22
C GLY A 62 -11.42 -5.62 -7.86
N ARG A 63 -12.69 -5.84 -7.50
CA ARG A 63 -13.21 -5.52 -6.17
C ARG A 63 -12.55 -6.35 -5.08
N ILE A 64 -12.47 -7.67 -5.26
CA ILE A 64 -11.78 -8.57 -4.30
C ILE A 64 -10.31 -8.17 -4.15
N PHE A 65 -9.65 -7.88 -5.27
CA PHE A 65 -8.26 -7.40 -5.29
C PHE A 65 -8.11 -6.07 -4.53
N THR A 66 -9.00 -5.12 -4.78
CA THR A 66 -9.02 -3.80 -4.12
C THR A 66 -9.18 -3.97 -2.61
N ILE A 67 -10.10 -4.82 -2.16
CA ILE A 67 -10.30 -5.13 -0.74
C ILE A 67 -9.00 -5.66 -0.12
N ALA A 68 -8.32 -6.61 -0.77
CA ALA A 68 -7.07 -7.15 -0.27
C ALA A 68 -5.97 -6.07 -0.15
N ILE A 69 -5.83 -5.20 -1.15
CA ILE A 69 -4.85 -4.11 -1.12
C ILE A 69 -5.16 -3.08 -0.05
N ILE A 70 -6.43 -2.71 0.16
CA ILE A 70 -6.81 -1.78 1.22
C ILE A 70 -6.43 -2.36 2.59
N VAL A 71 -6.78 -3.62 2.86
CA VAL A 71 -6.47 -4.28 4.14
C VAL A 71 -4.95 -4.33 4.37
N LEU A 72 -4.17 -4.74 3.36
CA LEU A 72 -2.70 -4.79 3.47
C LEU A 72 -2.10 -3.38 3.62
N GLY A 73 -2.62 -2.40 2.90
CA GLY A 73 -2.18 -1.01 2.96
C GLY A 73 -2.32 -0.42 4.36
N ILE A 74 -3.47 -0.64 5.00
CA ILE A 74 -3.72 -0.20 6.38
C ILE A 74 -2.71 -0.83 7.34
N LEU A 75 -2.49 -2.15 7.24
CA LEU A 75 -1.53 -2.84 8.12
C LEU A 75 -0.11 -2.29 7.96
N ILE A 76 0.32 -2.02 6.72
CA ILE A 76 1.65 -1.46 6.44
C ILE A 76 1.77 -0.03 6.97
N ILE A 77 0.76 0.82 6.76
CA ILE A 77 0.77 2.20 7.26
C ILE A 77 0.82 2.22 8.79
N LEU A 78 0.03 1.38 9.46
CA LEU A 78 0.07 1.26 10.93
C LEU A 78 1.45 0.80 11.42
N TYR A 79 2.05 -0.19 10.75
CA TYR A 79 3.41 -0.63 11.06
C TYR A 79 4.43 0.50 10.92
N ILE A 80 4.42 1.22 9.79
CA ILE A 80 5.31 2.35 9.54
C ILE A 80 5.13 3.42 10.61
N LEU A 81 3.89 3.76 10.99
CA LEU A 81 3.61 4.74 12.04
C LEU A 81 4.28 4.36 13.36
N THR A 82 4.20 3.09 13.78
CA THR A 82 4.88 2.63 14.99
C THR A 82 6.40 2.68 14.88
N ALA A 83 6.96 2.41 13.71
CA ALA A 83 8.40 2.48 13.46
C ALA A 83 8.91 3.93 13.49
N VAL A 84 8.15 4.88 12.92
CA VAL A 84 8.45 6.32 12.99
C VAL A 84 8.46 6.80 14.43
N MET A 85 7.47 6.41 15.24
CA MET A 85 7.43 6.78 16.66
C MET A 85 8.64 6.25 17.44
N GLN A 86 9.11 5.04 17.13
CA GLN A 86 10.31 4.47 17.75
C GLN A 86 11.57 5.26 17.35
N VAL A 87 11.72 5.60 16.07
CA VAL A 87 12.82 6.46 15.61
C VAL A 87 12.79 7.83 16.30
N ALA A 88 11.62 8.42 16.49
CA ALA A 88 11.48 9.73 17.13
C ALA A 88 11.80 9.72 18.64
N VAL A 89 11.66 8.57 19.32
CA VAL A 89 11.99 8.40 20.74
C VAL A 89 13.44 7.97 20.95
N GLU A 90 13.99 7.18 20.02
CA GLU A 90 15.36 6.64 20.09
C GLU A 90 16.43 7.54 19.43
N GLY A 91 16.01 8.52 18.61
CA GLY A 91 16.87 9.56 18.03
C GLY A 91 17.03 10.76 18.95
#